data_AF-A0A950VH77-F1
#
_entry.id   AF-A0A950VH77-F1
#
_cell.length_a   1.000
_cell.length_b   1.000
_cell.length_c   1.000
_cell.angle_alpha   90.00
_cell.angle_beta   90.00
_cell.angle_gamma   90.00
#
_symmetry.space_group_name_H-M   'P 1'
#
loop_
_entity.id
_entity.type
_entity.pdbx_description
1 polymer ?
#
loop_
_entity_poly.entity_id
_entity_poly.type
_entity_poly.pdbx_seq_one_letter_code
_entity_poly.pdbx_strand_id
1 'polypeptide(L)'
;FGLQYFDLPLDSFFPPTEKELAQIIEILKTCPKPVLIHCHSGIDRTGTVSSICFLAMEDGPEALQKAQEQLRLFGGYLPWGWGKAAANHVAFLNLYRSWLADHGYTHTSARFREWVFQVYLTLPEYRHWQAQGMGQIPPG
;
A
#
# COMPACT_ATOMS: atom_id res chain seq x y z
N PHE A 1 -15.22 -24.50 -10.45
CA PHE A 1 -14.53 -23.25 -10.84
C PHE A 1 -13.98 -22.63 -9.57
N GLY A 2 -12.64 -22.59 -9.46
CA GLY A 2 -11.92 -22.24 -8.23
C GLY A 2 -11.53 -20.76 -8.21
N LEU A 3 -12.36 -19.93 -7.61
CA LEU A 3 -11.99 -18.57 -7.22
C LEU A 3 -11.37 -18.67 -5.82
N GLN A 4 -10.13 -18.22 -5.65
CA GLN A 4 -9.57 -17.99 -4.31
C GLN A 4 -9.96 -16.59 -3.87
N TYR A 5 -10.64 -16.49 -2.73
CA TYR A 5 -11.06 -15.23 -2.14
C TYR A 5 -10.26 -14.95 -0.87
N PHE A 6 -9.71 -13.74 -0.79
CA PHE A 6 -8.99 -13.25 0.38
C PHE A 6 -9.66 -11.97 0.84
N ASP A 7 -10.06 -11.94 2.12
CA ASP A 7 -10.58 -10.73 2.77
C ASP A 7 -9.55 -10.21 3.77
N LEU A 8 -9.18 -8.95 3.62
CA LEU A 8 -8.21 -8.27 4.49
C LEU A 8 -8.87 -6.99 5.01
N PRO A 9 -9.11 -6.88 6.33
CA PRO A 9 -9.72 -5.69 6.91
C PRO A 9 -8.69 -4.55 6.98
N LEU A 10 -8.52 -3.83 5.88
CA LEU A 10 -7.61 -2.68 5.81
C LEU A 10 -8.29 -1.39 6.28
N ASP A 11 -7.54 -0.57 6.99
CA ASP A 11 -7.94 0.79 7.38
C ASP A 11 -8.12 1.68 6.13
N SER A 12 -9.10 2.58 6.16
CA SER A 12 -9.40 3.46 5.02
C SER A 12 -8.55 4.73 5.03
N PHE A 13 -8.13 5.21 6.21
CA PHE A 13 -7.40 6.45 6.42
C PHE A 13 -5.90 6.25 6.56
N PHE A 14 -5.45 5.07 6.99
CA PHE A 14 -4.04 4.79 7.26
C PHE A 14 -3.47 3.71 6.33
N PRO A 15 -2.17 3.77 6.01
CA PRO A 15 -1.52 2.73 5.21
C PRO A 15 -1.48 1.40 5.96
N PRO A 16 -1.31 0.26 5.25
CA PRO A 16 -1.31 -1.05 5.88
C PRO A 16 -0.22 -1.19 6.95
N THR A 17 -0.58 -1.87 8.03
CA THR A 17 0.31 -2.28 9.12
C THR A 17 1.34 -3.31 8.65
N GLU A 18 2.37 -3.58 9.46
CA GLU A 18 3.33 -4.65 9.19
C GLU A 18 2.65 -5.99 8.86
N LYS A 19 1.70 -6.41 9.70
CA LYS A 19 1.01 -7.68 9.55
C LYS A 19 0.20 -7.73 8.25
N GLU A 20 -0.47 -6.64 7.91
CA GLU A 20 -1.24 -6.53 6.68
C GLU A 20 -0.34 -6.50 5.45
N LEU A 21 0.78 -5.76 5.47
CA LEU A 21 1.78 -5.76 4.39
C LEU A 21 2.34 -7.16 4.17
N ALA A 22 2.70 -7.87 5.23
CA ALA A 22 3.17 -9.25 5.14
C ALA A 22 2.11 -10.18 4.51
N GLN A 23 0.85 -10.06 4.94
CA GLN A 23 -0.27 -10.83 4.38
C GLN A 23 -0.51 -10.50 2.90
N ILE A 24 -0.54 -9.22 2.53
CA ILE A 24 -0.72 -8.79 1.14
C ILE A 24 0.39 -9.36 0.27
N ILE A 25 1.65 -9.21 0.67
CA ILE A 25 2.81 -9.70 -0.10
C ILE A 25 2.75 -11.23 -0.25
N GLU A 26 2.38 -11.96 0.81
CA GLU A 26 2.29 -13.41 0.75
C GLU A 26 1.14 -13.90 -0.13
N ILE A 27 -0.03 -13.25 -0.05
CA ILE A 27 -1.16 -13.52 -0.95
C ILE A 27 -0.74 -13.26 -2.39
N LEU A 28 -0.11 -12.11 -2.66
CA LEU A 28 0.32 -11.76 -4.01
C LEU A 28 1.34 -12.74 -4.60
N LYS A 29 2.20 -13.35 -3.76
CA LYS A 29 3.15 -14.38 -4.18
C LYS A 29 2.48 -15.72 -4.50
N THR A 30 1.44 -16.09 -3.77
CA THR A 30 0.85 -17.44 -3.80
C THR A 30 -0.41 -17.55 -4.64
N CYS A 31 -1.13 -16.45 -4.84
CA CYS A 31 -2.41 -16.46 -5.54
C CYS A 31 -2.25 -16.71 -7.06
N PRO A 32 -3.15 -17.52 -7.66
CA PRO A 32 -3.21 -17.68 -9.11
C PRO A 32 -3.57 -16.35 -9.77
N LYS A 33 -2.94 -16.05 -10.91
CA LYS A 33 -3.19 -14.82 -11.69
C LYS A 33 -4.24 -15.08 -12.78
N PRO A 34 -5.06 -14.09 -13.17
CA PRO A 34 -5.07 -12.68 -12.73
C PRO A 34 -5.69 -12.44 -11.34
N VAL A 35 -5.30 -11.35 -10.66
CA VAL A 35 -5.86 -10.94 -9.35
C VAL A 35 -6.85 -9.80 -9.56
N LEU A 36 -8.03 -9.89 -8.93
CA LEU A 36 -8.98 -8.80 -8.82
C LEU A 36 -8.90 -8.20 -7.41
N ILE A 37 -8.57 -6.92 -7.30
CA ILE A 37 -8.50 -6.17 -6.04
C ILE A 37 -9.70 -5.22 -6.00
N HIS A 38 -10.49 -5.27 -4.92
CA HIS A 38 -11.59 -4.34 -4.70
C HIS A 38 -11.72 -3.99 -3.21
N CYS A 39 -12.37 -2.87 -2.90
CA CYS A 39 -12.82 -2.54 -1.54
C CYS A 39 -14.31 -2.13 -1.59
N HIS A 40 -14.89 -1.72 -0.45
CA HIS A 40 -16.32 -1.37 -0.39
C HIS A 40 -16.71 -0.19 -1.31
N SER A 41 -15.86 0.84 -1.41
CA SER A 41 -16.12 2.05 -2.22
C SER A 41 -15.18 2.20 -3.42
N GLY A 42 -14.23 1.27 -3.61
CA GLY A 42 -13.29 1.25 -4.73
C GLY A 42 -12.18 2.30 -4.74
N ILE A 43 -12.12 3.20 -3.75
CA ILE A 43 -11.30 4.41 -3.81
C ILE A 43 -10.02 4.23 -2.98
N ASP A 44 -10.03 4.43 -1.66
CA ASP A 44 -8.79 4.52 -0.85
C ASP A 44 -7.96 3.23 -0.76
N ARG A 45 -8.58 2.13 -0.34
CA ARG A 45 -7.85 0.87 -0.07
C ARG A 45 -7.44 0.14 -1.35
N THR A 46 -8.28 0.23 -2.40
CA THR A 46 -7.98 -0.39 -3.69
C THR A 46 -6.72 0.23 -4.29
N GLY A 47 -6.59 1.57 -4.29
CA GLY A 47 -5.42 2.23 -4.84
C GLY A 47 -4.13 1.80 -4.14
N THR A 48 -4.15 1.74 -2.80
CA THR A 48 -2.98 1.33 -2.00
C THR A 48 -2.60 -0.12 -2.25
N VAL A 49 -3.53 -1.06 -2.19
CA VAL A 49 -3.23 -2.48 -2.45
C VAL A 49 -2.79 -2.71 -3.90
N SER A 50 -3.40 -2.04 -4.87
CA SER A 50 -2.98 -2.10 -6.27
C SER A 50 -1.58 -1.52 -6.47
N SER A 51 -1.21 -0.43 -5.78
CA SER A 51 0.14 0.11 -5.83
C SER A 51 1.16 -0.88 -5.25
N ILE A 52 0.86 -1.49 -4.10
CA ILE A 52 1.67 -2.55 -3.50
C ILE A 52 1.80 -3.75 -4.46
N CYS A 53 0.74 -4.09 -5.20
CA CYS A 53 0.77 -5.18 -6.18
C CYS A 53 1.84 -4.97 -7.25
N PHE A 54 1.90 -3.79 -7.86
CA PHE A 54 2.94 -3.46 -8.83
C PHE A 54 4.33 -3.52 -8.20
N LEU A 55 4.51 -2.91 -7.02
CA LEU A 55 5.80 -2.85 -6.34
C LEU A 55 6.30 -4.20 -5.83
N ALA A 56 5.41 -5.13 -5.49
CA ALA A 56 5.77 -6.42 -4.92
C ALA A 56 6.00 -7.51 -5.99
N MET A 57 5.58 -7.28 -7.23
CA MET A 57 5.56 -8.29 -8.30
C MET A 57 6.35 -7.92 -9.55
N GLU A 58 6.51 -6.63 -9.85
CA GLU A 58 7.24 -6.15 -11.03
C GLU A 58 8.53 -5.43 -10.59
N ASP A 59 9.50 -5.35 -11.50
CA ASP A 59 10.74 -4.61 -11.29
C ASP A 59 10.83 -3.45 -12.28
N GLY A 60 11.69 -2.47 -11.99
CA GLY A 60 11.99 -1.37 -12.91
C GLY A 60 11.17 -0.10 -12.69
N PRO A 61 11.53 0.99 -13.39
CA PRO A 61 10.89 2.29 -13.23
C PRO A 61 9.42 2.29 -13.69
N GLU A 62 9.04 1.45 -14.65
CA GLU A 62 7.68 1.33 -15.14
C GLU A 62 6.74 0.80 -14.04
N ALA A 63 7.18 -0.17 -13.25
CA ALA A 63 6.40 -0.70 -12.13
C ALA A 63 6.17 0.37 -11.05
N LEU A 64 7.20 1.17 -10.75
CA LEU A 64 7.08 2.30 -9.83
C LEU A 64 6.09 3.34 -10.37
N GLN A 65 6.12 3.65 -11.66
CA GLN A 65 5.18 4.57 -12.29
C GLN A 65 3.74 4.05 -12.21
N LYS A 66 3.49 2.77 -12.57
CA LYS A 66 2.16 2.16 -12.47
C LYS A 66 1.64 2.20 -11.04
N ALA A 67 2.49 1.95 -10.05
CA ALA A 67 2.14 2.04 -8.64
C ALA A 67 1.70 3.46 -8.25
N GLN A 68 2.38 4.50 -8.74
CA GLN A 68 1.97 5.89 -8.53
C GLN A 68 0.63 6.21 -9.19
N GLU A 69 0.38 5.67 -10.37
CA GLU A 69 -0.88 5.87 -11.10
C GLU A 69 -2.08 5.31 -10.35
N GLN A 70 -1.92 4.22 -9.58
CA GLN A 70 -2.99 3.68 -8.74
C GLN A 70 -3.43 4.66 -7.64
N LEU A 71 -2.55 5.58 -7.24
CA LEU A 71 -2.83 6.60 -6.22
C LEU A 71 -3.22 7.96 -6.82
N ARG A 72 -3.16 8.14 -8.15
CA ARG A 72 -3.45 9.44 -8.78
C ARG A 72 -4.89 9.88 -8.65
N LEU A 73 -5.83 8.94 -8.62
CA LEU A 73 -7.26 9.26 -8.45
C LEU A 73 -7.55 9.92 -7.09
N PHE A 74 -6.67 9.75 -6.10
CA PHE A 74 -6.76 10.45 -4.82
C PHE A 74 -6.49 11.95 -4.90
N GLY A 75 -5.59 12.37 -5.80
CA GLY A 75 -5.14 13.76 -5.87
C GLY A 75 -6.06 14.70 -6.64
N GLY A 76 -7.07 14.17 -7.34
CA GLY A 76 -7.81 14.93 -8.35
C GLY A 76 -9.22 15.42 -7.98
N TYR A 77 -9.96 14.75 -7.09
CA TYR A 77 -11.44 14.87 -7.15
C TYR A 77 -12.23 14.68 -5.84
N LEU A 78 -11.69 15.03 -4.66
CA LEU A 78 -12.40 14.70 -3.41
C LEU A 78 -12.51 15.87 -2.41
N PRO A 79 -13.69 16.53 -2.32
CA PRO A 79 -13.94 17.52 -1.29
C PRO A 79 -14.24 16.86 0.07
N TRP A 80 -13.77 17.51 1.14
CA TRP A 80 -14.14 17.31 2.56
C TRP A 80 -13.83 15.94 3.20
N GLY A 81 -12.59 15.79 3.69
CA GLY A 81 -12.17 14.70 4.60
C GLY A 81 -11.42 13.54 3.94
N TRP A 82 -11.73 13.23 2.68
CA TRP A 82 -11.04 12.18 1.91
C TRP A 82 -9.62 12.59 1.50
N GLY A 83 -9.32 13.89 1.48
CA GLY A 83 -7.97 14.40 1.26
C GLY A 83 -6.95 13.92 2.30
N LYS A 84 -7.36 13.63 3.55
CA LYS A 84 -6.43 13.14 4.59
C LYS A 84 -6.10 11.65 4.42
N ALA A 85 -7.09 10.81 4.14
CA ALA A 85 -6.88 9.40 3.82
C ALA A 85 -5.97 9.25 2.59
N ALA A 86 -6.35 9.93 1.50
CA ALA A 86 -5.56 10.09 0.29
C ALA A 86 -4.11 10.50 0.59
N ALA A 87 -3.91 11.51 1.43
CA ALA A 87 -2.58 12.01 1.76
C ALA A 87 -1.70 10.98 2.47
N ASN A 88 -2.25 10.19 3.41
CA ASN A 88 -1.48 9.16 4.11
C ASN A 88 -1.05 8.03 3.17
N HIS A 89 -1.94 7.56 2.28
CA HIS A 89 -1.61 6.54 1.28
C HIS A 89 -0.57 7.02 0.26
N VAL A 90 -0.68 8.28 -0.17
CA VAL A 90 0.33 8.92 -1.03
C VAL A 90 1.65 9.11 -0.27
N ALA A 91 1.61 9.46 1.01
CA ALA A 91 2.80 9.61 1.85
C ALA A 91 3.56 8.28 1.99
N PHE A 92 2.85 7.16 2.19
CA PHE A 92 3.46 5.82 2.19
C PHE A 92 4.31 5.57 0.93
N LEU A 93 3.76 5.84 -0.27
CA LEU A 93 4.50 5.66 -1.52
C LEU A 93 5.66 6.65 -1.65
N ASN A 94 5.50 7.88 -1.17
CA ASN A 94 6.56 8.88 -1.20
C ASN A 94 7.73 8.52 -0.28
N LEU A 95 7.48 7.93 0.90
CA LEU A 95 8.55 7.45 1.79
C LEU A 95 9.41 6.39 1.08
N TYR A 96 8.79 5.47 0.35
CA TYR A 96 9.54 4.49 -0.43
C TYR A 96 10.37 5.14 -1.55
N ARG A 97 9.78 6.10 -2.26
CA ARG A 97 10.46 6.83 -3.34
C ARG A 97 11.65 7.65 -2.84
N SER A 98 11.50 8.33 -1.71
CA SER A 98 12.58 9.06 -1.07
C SER A 98 13.70 8.11 -0.68
N TRP A 99 13.38 6.97 -0.07
CA TRP A 99 14.38 5.96 0.25
C TRP A 99 15.14 5.46 -0.99
N LEU A 100 14.45 5.18 -2.10
CA LEU A 100 15.12 4.83 -3.36
C LEU A 100 16.05 5.95 -3.86
N ALA A 101 15.58 7.20 -3.84
CA ALA A 101 16.35 8.34 -4.32
C ALA A 101 17.60 8.60 -3.47
N ASP A 102 17.47 8.54 -2.14
CA ASP A 102 18.56 8.76 -1.19
C ASP A 102 19.69 7.74 -1.35
N HIS A 103 19.36 6.53 -1.83
CA HIS A 103 20.33 5.46 -2.08
C HIS A 103 20.77 5.35 -3.55
N GLY A 104 20.20 6.14 -4.45
CA GLY A 104 20.43 6.04 -5.89
C GLY A 104 19.93 4.72 -6.51
N TYR A 105 18.89 4.11 -5.92
CA TYR A 105 18.35 2.82 -6.35
C TYR A 105 17.25 2.96 -7.39
N THR A 106 17.22 2.02 -8.33
CA THR A 106 16.03 1.72 -9.13
C THR A 106 15.11 0.77 -8.37
N HIS A 107 13.80 0.92 -8.55
CA HIS A 107 12.82 0.01 -7.98
C HIS A 107 13.06 -1.45 -8.42
N THR A 108 12.98 -2.35 -7.44
CA THR A 108 12.76 -3.78 -7.64
C THR A 108 11.83 -4.28 -6.54
N SER A 109 11.12 -5.36 -6.80
CA SER A 109 10.31 -6.08 -5.84
C SER A 109 11.10 -6.54 -4.61
N ALA A 110 12.36 -6.94 -4.78
CA ALA A 110 13.26 -7.29 -3.68
C ALA A 110 13.54 -6.08 -2.77
N ARG A 111 13.88 -4.92 -3.36
CA ARG A 111 14.11 -3.68 -2.61
C ARG A 111 12.85 -3.16 -1.94
N PHE A 112 11.70 -3.30 -2.58
CA PHE A 112 10.44 -2.93 -1.95
C PHE A 112 10.16 -3.77 -0.70
N ARG A 113 10.37 -5.09 -0.77
CA ARG A 113 10.26 -5.98 0.40
C ARG A 113 11.27 -5.62 1.49
N GLU A 114 12.52 -5.40 1.12
CA GLU A 114 13.57 -4.95 2.03
C GLU A 114 13.15 -3.67 2.75
N TRP A 115 12.73 -2.66 1.99
CA TRP A 115 12.26 -1.39 2.55
C TRP A 115 11.07 -1.59 3.49
N VAL A 116 10.06 -2.37 3.10
CA VAL A 116 8.89 -2.67 3.93
C VAL A 116 9.30 -3.27 5.27
N PHE A 117 10.16 -4.30 5.27
CA PHE A 117 10.45 -5.05 6.50
C PHE A 117 11.61 -4.50 7.33
N GLN A 118 12.49 -3.69 6.74
CA GLN A 118 13.70 -3.22 7.44
C GLN A 118 13.71 -1.70 7.66
N VAL A 119 13.01 -0.93 6.83
CA VAL A 119 13.07 0.53 6.86
C VAL A 119 11.75 1.13 7.30
N TYR A 120 10.66 0.84 6.58
CA TYR A 120 9.34 1.44 6.79
C TYR A 120 8.84 1.33 8.23
N LEU A 121 8.99 0.15 8.85
CA LEU A 121 8.56 -0.10 10.24
C LEU A 121 9.33 0.71 11.28
N THR A 122 10.52 1.21 10.90
CA THR A 122 11.37 2.02 11.77
C THR A 122 11.07 3.53 11.66
N LEU A 123 10.28 3.94 10.67
CA LEU A 123 10.00 5.34 10.39
C LEU A 123 9.04 5.96 11.42
N PRO A 124 9.24 7.24 11.80
CA PRO A 124 8.32 7.95 12.68
C PRO A 124 6.87 8.00 12.18
N GLU A 125 6.68 8.13 10.86
CA GLU A 125 5.37 8.18 10.20
C GLU A 125 4.59 6.89 10.42
N TYR A 126 5.26 5.74 10.29
CA TYR A 126 4.64 4.44 10.57
C TYR A 126 4.17 4.35 12.03
N ARG A 127 5.03 4.73 12.99
CA ARG A 127 4.67 4.74 14.42
C ARG A 127 3.48 5.66 14.71
N HIS A 128 3.44 6.83 14.06
CA HIS A 128 2.36 7.79 14.19
C HIS A 128 1.03 7.22 13.66
N TRP A 129 1.04 6.59 12.49
CA TRP A 129 -0.16 5.96 11.92
C TRP A 129 -0.61 4.76 12.74
N GLN A 130 0.30 3.94 13.24
CA GLN A 130 -0.04 2.80 14.11
C GLN A 130 -0.75 3.27 15.40
N ALA A 131 -0.25 4.33 16.03
CA ALA A 131 -0.86 4.89 17.24
C ALA A 131 -2.28 5.44 17.01
N GLN A 132 -2.60 5.87 15.79
CA GLN A 132 -3.93 6.41 15.44
C GLN A 132 -4.89 5.36 14.88
N GLY A 133 -4.39 4.36 14.15
CA GLY A 133 -5.19 3.27 13.58
C GLY A 133 -5.72 2.30 14.64
N MET A 134 -4.98 2.08 15.74
CA MET A 134 -5.42 1.20 16.83
C MET A 134 -6.58 1.78 17.68
N GLY A 135 -6.99 3.02 17.45
CA GLY A 135 -8.07 3.69 18.19
C GLY A 135 -9.49 3.50 17.64
N GLN A 136 -9.68 2.81 16.50
CA GLN A 136 -10.97 2.80 15.79
C GLN A 136 -11.47 1.42 15.33
N ILE A 137 -10.87 0.30 15.76
CA ILE A 137 -11.43 -1.02 15.50
C ILE A 137 -12.48 -1.31 16.59
N PRO A 138 -13.80 -1.23 16.31
CA PRO A 138 -14.79 -1.68 17.28
C PRO A 138 -14.57 -3.18 17.57
N PRO A 139 -14.74 -3.63 18.82
CA PRO A 139 -14.77 -5.07 19.09
C PRO A 139 -15.91 -5.68 18.27
N GLY A 140 -15.58 -6.73 17.51
CA GLY A 140 -16.54 -7.52 16.74
C GLY A 140 -17.49 -8.30 17.62
#